data_AF-A0A2N1RHY7-F1
#
_entry.id   AF-A0A2N1RHY7-F1
#
_cell.length_a   1.000
_cell.length_b   1.000
_cell.length_c   1.000
_cell.angle_alpha   90.00
_cell.angle_beta   90.00
_cell.angle_gamma   90.00
#
_symmetry.space_group_name_H-M   'P 1'
#
loop_
_entity.id
_entity.type
_entity.pdbx_description
1 polymer ?
#
loop_
_entity_poly.entity_id
_entity_poly.type
_entity_poly.pdbx_seq_one_letter_code
_entity_poly.pdbx_strand_id
1 'polypeptide(L)'
;MIDLRKRERKSLMVMMKSSIGPLLIVAIALVGVVILSLLLSKTPGKTLRYFFLGPIQNTYYFGNMLNGAIPLIFGGLGISIAMRSGNFNLGGEGQVYSGALVATLCAIALAPLGIAGAVIALFAGAAMGGV
;
A
#
# COMPACT_ATOMS: atom_id res chain seq x y z
N MET A 1 7.18 38.56 19.62
CA MET A 1 6.87 37.87 18.36
C MET A 1 8.01 36.89 18.06
N ILE A 2 7.94 35.69 18.63
CA ILE A 2 8.95 34.63 18.44
C ILE A 2 8.91 34.21 16.96
N ASP A 3 10.08 33.99 16.37
CA ASP A 3 10.31 33.78 14.94
C ASP A 3 9.67 32.47 14.42
N LEU A 4 8.34 32.49 14.24
CA LEU A 4 7.54 31.39 13.70
C LEU A 4 8.09 30.94 12.33
N ARG A 5 8.61 31.88 11.55
CA ARG A 5 9.19 31.67 10.21
C ARG A 5 10.45 30.80 10.26
N LYS A 6 11.34 30.98 11.26
CA LYS A 6 12.50 30.08 11.48
C LYS A 6 12.08 28.68 11.90
N ARG A 7 11.03 28.54 12.72
CA ARG A 7 10.53 27.23 13.19
C ARG A 7 9.93 26.44 12.03
N GLU A 8 9.15 27.09 11.17
CA GLU A 8 8.63 26.51 9.93
C GLU A 8 9.75 26.11 8.97
N ARG A 9 10.73 26.99 8.68
CA ARG A 9 11.86 26.61 7.81
C ARG A 9 12.66 25.43 8.34
N LYS A 10 12.90 25.35 9.65
CA LYS A 10 13.58 24.21 10.27
C LYS A 10 12.74 22.93 10.17
N SER A 11 11.42 23.02 10.30
CA SER A 11 10.49 21.90 10.13
C SER A 11 10.44 21.39 8.68
N LEU A 12 10.36 22.29 7.70
CA LEU A 12 10.38 21.95 6.27
C LEU A 12 11.68 21.23 5.89
N MET A 13 12.83 21.73 6.35
CA MET A 13 14.12 21.07 6.11
C MET A 13 14.19 19.67 6.71
N VAL A 14 13.61 19.44 7.90
CA VAL A 14 13.58 18.13 8.54
C VAL A 14 12.67 17.17 7.77
N MET A 15 11.51 17.63 7.31
CA MET A 15 10.57 16.84 6.50
C MET A 15 11.18 16.45 5.14
N MET A 16 11.86 17.39 4.47
CA MET A 16 12.58 17.13 3.22
C MET A 16 13.69 16.09 3.41
N LYS A 17 14.51 16.22 4.46
CA LYS A 17 15.56 15.23 4.75
C LYS A 17 14.98 13.85 5.08
N SER A 18 13.85 13.79 5.78
CA SER A 18 13.18 12.53 6.12
C SER A 18 12.57 11.82 4.90
N SER A 19 12.29 12.54 3.81
CA SER A 19 11.65 11.98 2.61
C SER A 19 12.64 11.37 1.60
N ILE A 20 13.94 11.65 1.76
CA ILE A 20 14.99 11.14 0.85
C ILE A 20 15.03 9.61 0.84
N GLY A 21 14.92 8.97 2.01
CA GLY A 21 14.96 7.51 2.12
C GLY A 21 13.86 6.82 1.29
N PRO A 22 12.58 7.10 1.52
CA PRO A 22 11.48 6.55 0.72
C PRO A 22 11.61 6.83 -0.79
N LEU A 23 12.04 8.03 -1.17
CA LEU A 23 12.25 8.38 -2.59
C LEU A 23 13.36 7.54 -3.23
N LEU A 24 14.45 7.28 -2.51
CA LEU A 24 15.52 6.39 -2.98
C LEU A 24 15.03 4.95 -3.15
N ILE A 25 14.21 4.44 -2.22
CA ILE A 25 13.62 3.09 -2.33
C ILE A 25 12.76 2.99 -3.59
N VAL A 26 11.90 3.97 -3.85
CA VAL A 26 11.07 4.01 -5.06
C VAL A 26 11.94 4.08 -6.31
N ALA A 27 12.98 4.92 -6.32
CA ALA A 27 13.89 5.04 -7.45
C ALA A 27 14.62 3.72 -7.76
N ILE A 28 15.14 3.04 -6.73
CA ILE A 28 15.80 1.74 -6.86
C ILE A 28 14.82 0.69 -7.40
N ALA A 29 13.58 0.66 -6.90
CA ALA A 29 12.55 -0.26 -7.39
C ALA A 29 12.22 -0.03 -8.87
N LEU A 30 12.09 1.24 -9.30
CA LEU A 30 11.83 1.59 -10.70
C LEU A 30 13.01 1.22 -11.62
N VAL A 31 14.26 1.45 -11.17
CA VAL A 31 15.45 1.00 -11.89
C VAL A 31 15.46 -0.53 -12.01
N GLY A 32 15.10 -1.24 -10.95
CA GLY A 32 14.91 -2.69 -10.97
C GLY A 32 13.90 -3.15 -12.02
N VAL A 33 12.74 -2.51 -12.10
CA VAL A 33 11.72 -2.79 -13.13
C VAL A 33 12.27 -2.61 -14.55
N VAL A 34 13.05 -1.55 -14.78
CA VAL A 34 13.70 -1.30 -16.09
C VAL A 34 14.73 -2.37 -16.42
N ILE A 35 15.64 -2.66 -15.49
CA ILE A 35 16.69 -3.67 -15.68
C ILE A 35 16.08 -5.04 -15.93
N LEU A 36 15.14 -5.47 -15.09
CA LEU A 36 14.47 -6.78 -15.23
C LEU A 36 13.70 -6.86 -16.54
N SER A 37 13.04 -5.78 -16.97
CA SER A 37 12.36 -5.75 -18.27
C SER A 37 13.34 -5.93 -19.42
N LEU A 38 14.51 -5.27 -19.38
CA LEU A 38 15.53 -5.40 -20.43
C LEU A 38 16.16 -6.79 -20.48
N LEU A 39 16.32 -7.44 -19.33
CA LEU A 39 16.98 -8.75 -19.23
C LEU A 39 16.04 -9.93 -19.51
N LEU A 40 14.79 -9.87 -19.06
CA LEU A 40 13.86 -11.02 -19.08
C LEU A 40 12.77 -10.91 -20.16
N SER A 41 12.42 -9.70 -20.61
CA SER A 41 11.34 -9.53 -21.59
C SER A 41 11.85 -9.65 -23.02
N LYS A 42 11.12 -10.39 -23.86
CA LYS A 42 11.32 -10.39 -25.32
C LYS A 42 10.98 -9.04 -25.97
N THR A 43 10.16 -8.21 -25.31
CA THR A 43 9.68 -6.92 -25.81
C THR A 43 9.67 -5.85 -24.71
N PRO A 44 10.86 -5.41 -24.23
CA PRO A 44 10.99 -4.57 -23.04
C PRO A 44 10.22 -3.25 -23.12
N GLY A 45 10.22 -2.59 -24.30
CA GLY A 45 9.48 -1.35 -24.49
C GLY A 45 7.97 -1.50 -24.30
N LYS A 46 7.38 -2.62 -24.75
CA LYS A 46 5.97 -2.92 -24.50
C LYS A 46 5.72 -3.26 -23.03
N THR A 47 6.61 -4.02 -22.40
CA THR A 47 6.52 -4.35 -20.96
C THR A 47 6.51 -3.10 -20.10
N LEU A 48 7.44 -2.18 -20.31
CA LEU A 48 7.49 -0.91 -19.57
C LEU A 48 6.26 -0.06 -19.83
N ARG A 49 5.80 0.00 -21.09
CA ARG A 49 4.57 0.71 -21.43
C ARG A 49 3.36 0.16 -20.66
N TYR A 50 3.19 -1.16 -20.61
CA TYR A 50 2.10 -1.77 -19.85
C TYR A 50 2.27 -1.66 -18.33
N PHE A 51 3.51 -1.69 -17.83
CA PHE A 51 3.76 -1.49 -16.40
C PHE A 51 3.30 -0.09 -15.94
N PHE A 52 3.67 0.96 -16.68
CA PHE A 52 3.34 2.35 -16.29
C PHE A 52 1.94 2.78 -16.69
N LEU A 53 1.49 2.43 -17.90
CA LEU A 53 0.22 2.91 -18.45
C LEU A 53 -0.91 1.88 -18.32
N GLY A 54 -0.60 0.60 -18.18
CA GLY A 54 -1.60 -0.48 -18.10
C GLY A 54 -2.69 -0.23 -17.06
N PRO A 55 -2.35 0.14 -15.81
CA PRO A 55 -3.35 0.39 -14.78
C PRO A 55 -4.35 1.50 -15.13
N ILE A 56 -3.90 2.56 -15.83
CA ILE A 56 -4.76 3.70 -16.17
C ILE A 56 -5.53 3.52 -17.49
N GLN A 57 -5.26 2.45 -18.23
CA GLN A 57 -5.92 2.19 -19.53
C GLN A 57 -7.37 1.71 -19.40
N ASN A 58 -7.76 1.13 -18.26
CA ASN A 58 -9.09 0.59 -18.04
C ASN A 58 -9.45 0.60 -16.55
N THR A 59 -10.69 0.95 -16.23
CA THR A 59 -11.27 0.86 -14.88
C THR A 59 -11.04 -0.49 -14.20
N TYR A 60 -11.08 -1.60 -14.96
CA TYR A 60 -10.79 -2.93 -14.40
C TYR A 60 -9.32 -3.07 -13.95
N TYR A 61 -8.36 -2.64 -14.77
CA TYR A 61 -6.94 -2.67 -14.41
C TYR A 61 -6.60 -1.67 -13.31
N PHE A 62 -7.26 -0.52 -13.33
CA PHE A 62 -7.13 0.47 -12.27
C PHE A 62 -7.65 -0.07 -10.94
N GLY A 63 -8.83 -0.70 -10.95
CA GLY A 63 -9.40 -1.37 -9.79
C GLY A 63 -8.49 -2.47 -9.24
N ASN A 64 -7.89 -3.28 -10.12
CA ASN A 64 -6.92 -4.30 -9.70
C ASN A 64 -5.64 -3.71 -9.10
N MET A 65 -5.11 -2.63 -9.68
CA MET A 65 -3.97 -1.91 -9.10
C MET A 65 -4.30 -1.40 -7.70
N LEU A 66 -5.47 -0.78 -7.53
CA LEU A 66 -5.92 -0.31 -6.21
C LEU A 66 -6.14 -1.46 -5.23
N ASN A 67 -6.74 -2.57 -5.67
CA ASN A 67 -6.98 -3.74 -4.84
C ASN A 67 -5.67 -4.32 -4.28
N GLY A 68 -4.59 -4.31 -5.07
CA GLY A 68 -3.25 -4.70 -4.59
C GLY A 68 -2.55 -3.61 -3.76
N ALA A 69 -2.69 -2.35 -4.14
CA ALA A 69 -1.97 -1.24 -3.50
C ALA A 69 -2.53 -0.89 -2.11
N ILE A 70 -3.86 -0.92 -1.94
CA ILE A 70 -4.54 -0.52 -0.70
C ILE A 70 -4.01 -1.32 0.50
N PRO A 71 -4.00 -2.67 0.50
CA PRO A 71 -3.47 -3.45 1.62
C PRO A 71 -2.00 -3.14 1.94
N LEU A 72 -1.16 -2.94 0.92
CA LEU A 72 0.26 -2.61 1.10
C LEU A 72 0.44 -1.22 1.75
N ILE A 73 -0.33 -0.23 1.32
CA ILE A 73 -0.30 1.13 1.88
C ILE A 73 -0.73 1.11 3.35
N PHE A 74 -1.88 0.49 3.66
CA PHE A 74 -2.39 0.43 5.03
C PHE A 74 -1.53 -0.44 5.94
N GLY A 75 -1.02 -1.58 5.44
CA GLY A 75 -0.09 -2.43 6.17
C GLY A 75 1.21 -1.71 6.51
N GLY A 76 1.81 -1.02 5.53
CA GLY A 76 3.02 -0.22 5.74
C GLY A 76 2.81 0.95 6.71
N LEU A 77 1.65 1.62 6.63
CA LEU A 77 1.25 2.67 7.58
C LEU A 77 1.09 2.12 9.01
N GLY A 78 0.41 0.99 9.18
CA GLY A 78 0.22 0.34 10.48
C GLY A 78 1.55 -0.05 11.13
N ILE A 79 2.44 -0.69 10.37
CA ILE A 79 3.80 -1.02 10.83
C ILE A 79 4.58 0.25 11.19
N SER A 80 4.50 1.30 10.37
CA SER A 80 5.17 2.57 10.65
C SER A 80 4.73 3.19 11.98
N ILE A 81 3.45 3.05 12.34
CA ILE A 81 2.93 3.51 13.64
C ILE A 81 3.48 2.64 14.78
N ALA A 82 3.47 1.31 14.65
CA ALA A 82 4.01 0.40 15.66
C ALA A 82 5.52 0.63 15.90
N MET A 83 6.30 0.79 14.84
CA MET A 83 7.73 1.07 14.93
C MET A 83 8.02 2.41 15.61
N ARG A 84 7.14 3.42 15.47
CA ARG A 84 7.28 4.69 16.19
C ARG A 84 7.08 4.57 17.69
N SER A 85 6.34 3.57 18.17
CA SER A 85 6.19 3.30 19.60
C SER A 85 7.29 2.39 20.16
N GLY A 86 8.27 1.99 19.34
CA GLY A 86 9.32 1.04 19.72
C GLY A 86 8.85 -0.42 19.78
N ASN A 87 7.60 -0.71 19.38
CA ASN A 87 7.07 -2.06 19.33
C ASN A 87 7.32 -2.66 17.95
N PHE A 88 8.16 -3.70 17.92
CA PHE A 88 8.36 -4.49 16.72
C PHE A 88 7.17 -5.44 16.55
N ASN A 89 6.37 -5.25 15.50
CA ASN A 89 5.24 -6.13 15.18
C ASN A 89 5.70 -7.23 14.21
N LEU A 90 5.95 -8.44 14.73
CA LEU A 90 6.25 -9.64 13.93
C LEU A 90 5.00 -10.27 13.29
N GLY A 91 3.80 -9.93 13.79
CA GLY A 91 2.53 -10.52 13.37
C GLY A 91 1.76 -9.73 12.32
N GLY A 92 2.27 -8.57 11.88
CA GLY A 92 1.57 -7.67 10.96
C GLY A 92 1.18 -8.29 9.62
N GLU A 93 2.02 -9.18 9.07
CA GLU A 93 1.64 -9.94 7.88
C GLU A 93 0.47 -10.90 8.16
N GLY A 94 0.51 -11.59 9.31
CA GLY A 94 -0.56 -12.48 9.75
C GLY A 94 -1.89 -11.76 9.92
N GLN A 95 -1.86 -10.52 10.44
CA GLN A 95 -3.03 -9.63 10.56
C GLN A 95 -3.67 -9.29 9.21
N VAL A 96 -2.86 -8.95 8.20
CA VAL A 96 -3.36 -8.66 6.85
C VAL A 96 -4.01 -9.91 6.23
N TYR A 97 -3.35 -11.07 6.34
CA TYR A 97 -3.87 -12.32 5.78
C TYR A 97 -5.09 -12.86 6.54
N SER A 98 -5.11 -12.77 7.87
CA SER A 98 -6.26 -13.22 8.69
C SER A 98 -7.48 -12.33 8.46
N GLY A 99 -7.29 -11.01 8.36
CA GLY A 99 -8.34 -10.06 7.98
C GLY A 99 -8.91 -10.35 6.60
N ALA A 100 -8.05 -10.61 5.61
CA ALA A 100 -8.48 -10.99 4.26
C ALA A 100 -9.26 -12.31 4.24
N LEU A 101 -8.81 -13.31 5.01
CA LEU A 101 -9.50 -14.59 5.14
C LEU A 101 -10.90 -14.43 5.72
N VAL A 102 -11.03 -13.72 6.85
CA VAL A 102 -12.32 -13.48 7.51
C VAL A 102 -13.25 -12.66 6.63
N ALA A 103 -12.75 -11.60 5.99
CA ALA A 103 -13.54 -10.82 5.03
C ALA A 103 -14.08 -11.69 3.90
N THR A 104 -13.25 -12.57 3.34
CA THR A 104 -13.65 -13.47 2.24
C THR A 104 -14.72 -14.47 2.70
N LEU A 105 -14.51 -15.10 3.86
CA LEU A 105 -15.48 -16.05 4.42
C LEU A 105 -16.84 -15.38 4.68
N CYS A 106 -16.84 -14.19 5.30
CA CYS A 106 -18.05 -13.44 5.54
C CYS A 106 -18.73 -12.98 4.24
N ALA A 107 -17.96 -12.52 3.25
CA ALA A 107 -18.50 -12.07 1.96
C ALA A 107 -19.20 -13.21 1.21
N ILE A 108 -18.64 -14.42 1.25
CA ILE A 108 -19.25 -15.61 0.64
C ILE A 108 -20.49 -16.04 1.43
N ALA A 109 -20.40 -16.16 2.74
CA ALA A 109 -21.51 -16.62 3.59
C ALA A 109 -22.70 -15.65 3.57
N LEU A 110 -22.43 -14.34 3.45
CA LEU A 110 -23.45 -13.29 3.46
C LEU A 110 -23.77 -12.75 2.06
N ALA A 111 -23.32 -13.43 0.99
CA ALA A 111 -23.60 -13.03 -0.39
C ALA A 111 -25.10 -12.77 -0.69
N PRO A 112 -26.06 -13.55 -0.14
CA PRO A 112 -27.49 -13.28 -0.35
C PRO A 112 -27.97 -11.92 0.16
N LEU A 113 -27.25 -11.30 1.10
CA LEU A 113 -27.56 -9.98 1.66
C LEU A 113 -27.04 -8.82 0.78
N GLY A 114 -26.38 -9.11 -0.35
CA GLY A 114 -25.86 -8.11 -1.27
C GLY A 114 -24.91 -7.12 -0.57
N ILE A 115 -25.18 -5.82 -0.76
CA ILE A 115 -24.33 -4.74 -0.21
C ILE A 115 -24.22 -4.82 1.31
N ALA A 116 -25.31 -5.17 2.02
CA ALA A 116 -25.27 -5.30 3.48
C ALA A 116 -24.30 -6.40 3.91
N GLY A 117 -24.28 -7.54 3.21
CA GLY A 117 -23.33 -8.63 3.44
C GLY A 117 -21.88 -8.19 3.20
N ALA A 118 -21.63 -7.43 2.13
CA ALA A 118 -20.31 -6.88 1.83
C ALA A 118 -19.81 -5.89 2.91
N VAL A 119 -20.69 -5.02 3.42
CA VAL A 119 -20.37 -4.10 4.51
C VAL A 119 -20.02 -4.86 5.78
N ILE A 120 -20.79 -5.89 6.14
CA ILE A 120 -20.51 -6.72 7.32
C ILE A 120 -19.16 -7.44 7.15
N ALA A 121 -18.89 -7.99 5.97
CA ALA A 121 -17.62 -8.65 5.67
C ALA A 121 -16.41 -7.72 5.81
N LEU A 122 -16.53 -6.46 5.38
CA LEU A 122 -15.49 -5.45 5.55
C LEU A 122 -15.19 -5.20 7.03
N PHE A 123 -16.22 -5.02 7.86
CA PHE A 123 -16.04 -4.80 9.30
C PHE A 123 -15.47 -6.04 10.01
N ALA A 124 -15.92 -7.25 9.65
CA ALA A 124 -15.40 -8.48 10.22
C ALA A 124 -13.90 -8.68 9.89
N GLY A 125 -13.51 -8.44 8.64
CA GLY A 125 -12.11 -8.49 8.23
C GLY A 125 -11.25 -7.42 8.91
N ALA A 126 -11.75 -6.19 9.01
CA ALA A 126 -11.06 -5.11 9.72
C ALA A 126 -10.86 -5.42 11.20
N ALA A 127 -11.87 -6.01 11.86
CA ALA A 127 -11.77 -6.43 13.25
C ALA A 127 -10.70 -7.51 13.43
N MET A 128 -10.69 -8.54 12.58
CA MET A 128 -9.69 -9.62 12.67
C MET A 128 -8.27 -9.12 12.36
N GLY A 129 -8.10 -8.26 11.35
CA GLY A 129 -6.80 -7.72 10.99
C GLY A 129 -6.26 -6.67 11.96
N GLY A 130 -7.07 -6.20 12.91
CA GLY A 130 -6.65 -5.26 13.96
C GLY A 130 -6.16 -5.91 15.25
N VAL A 131 -6.24 -7.25 15.38
CA VAL A 131 -5.86 -8.01 16.59
C VAL A 131 -4.43 -8.53 16.47
#